data_AF-A0AA91BK58-F1
#
_entry.id   AF-A0AA91BK58-F1
#
_cell.length_a   1.000
_cell.length_b   1.000
_cell.length_c   1.000
_cell.angle_alpha   90.00
_cell.angle_beta   90.00
_cell.angle_gamma   90.00
#
_symmetry.space_group_name_H-M   'P 1'
#
loop_
_entity.id
_entity.type
_entity.pdbx_description
1 polymer ?
#
loop_
_entity_poly.entity_id
_entity_poly.type
_entity_poly.pdbx_seq_one_letter_code
_entity_poly.pdbx_strand_id
1 'polypeptide(L)'
;MEKKFKNNISSIKKIDVLREIFIRVNNTILRNADIQTIGFIPYSWGTKRKTIENNQTQEYCHFPFIAKEYSKKNDYFRKYIASKLREISGLENIEKVYDIKYADIDLFDERHSYFYDRIRTLPVDYKSEAEQLYNKIRYIYTALTQIKIIGETIDYDATIKSINSDAKYIDIPIKDIINDEICLNLSDAYSLEDYQDTNIINSMLDMTPIGGTLTSSGILYANNLFRNNNDDDKEKLMIIISDGVESYDEKYRENPGFYITKKLIDKGMCEKIKDNNIKMIFIAIDYDPEKIQDPRRYIDWKKCVGEDNYYEADNAHQLEVELMGALGVQSSNEVGRNTPK
;
A
#
# COMPACT_ATOMS: atom_id res chain seq x y z
N MET A 1 -33.37 0.23 7.38
CA MET A 1 -33.24 1.04 6.15
C MET A 1 -31.88 0.68 5.55
N GLU A 2 -31.86 0.04 4.38
CA GLU A 2 -30.61 -0.44 3.74
C GLU A 2 -29.72 0.76 3.37
N LYS A 3 -28.63 0.97 4.12
CA LYS A 3 -27.59 1.94 3.75
C LYS A 3 -26.80 1.37 2.58
N LYS A 4 -27.24 1.64 1.34
CA LYS A 4 -26.51 1.28 0.11
C LYS A 4 -25.25 2.13 -0.02
N PHE A 5 -24.16 1.54 -0.54
CA PHE A 5 -22.93 2.27 -0.84
C PHE A 5 -23.04 3.07 -2.15
N LYS A 6 -23.75 2.56 -3.16
CA LYS A 6 -24.10 3.28 -4.40
C LYS A 6 -25.44 4.02 -4.30
N ASN A 7 -25.51 5.19 -4.93
CA ASN A 7 -26.71 6.02 -5.13
C ASN A 7 -27.39 6.57 -3.86
N ASN A 8 -26.69 6.67 -2.74
CA ASN A 8 -27.25 7.29 -1.55
C ASN A 8 -27.08 8.82 -1.62
N ILE A 9 -28.21 9.53 -1.66
CA ILE A 9 -28.29 11.00 -1.57
C ILE A 9 -27.84 11.49 -0.17
N SER A 10 -27.68 10.57 0.80
CA SER A 10 -27.09 10.85 2.11
C SER A 10 -25.57 10.67 2.10
N SER A 11 -24.86 11.70 2.54
CA SER A 11 -23.40 11.90 2.60
C SER A 11 -22.60 10.96 3.53
N ILE A 12 -23.06 9.73 3.78
CA ILE A 12 -22.37 8.80 4.69
C ILE A 12 -21.18 8.18 3.94
N LYS A 13 -19.96 8.33 4.47
CA LYS A 13 -18.75 7.76 3.86
C LYS A 13 -18.67 6.26 4.14
N LYS A 14 -18.13 5.47 3.20
CA LYS A 14 -17.90 4.01 3.37
C LYS A 14 -17.12 3.69 4.65
N ILE A 15 -16.14 4.52 4.99
CA ILE A 15 -15.33 4.37 6.21
C ILE A 15 -16.13 4.53 7.51
N ASP A 16 -17.16 5.39 7.52
CA ASP A 16 -18.01 5.58 8.71
C ASP A 16 -18.90 4.36 8.92
N VAL A 17 -19.40 3.77 7.84
CA VAL A 17 -20.15 2.50 7.88
C VAL A 17 -19.27 1.35 8.38
N LEU A 18 -18.03 1.25 7.87
CA LEU A 18 -17.06 0.28 8.35
C LEU A 18 -16.85 0.43 9.86
N ARG A 19 -16.57 1.65 10.34
CA ARG A 19 -16.42 1.93 11.78
C ARG A 19 -17.64 1.50 12.59
N GLU A 20 -18.85 1.83 12.14
CA GLU A 20 -20.09 1.41 12.80
C GLU A 20 -20.20 -0.13 12.91
N ILE A 21 -19.84 -0.86 11.85
CA ILE A 21 -19.85 -2.33 11.84
C ILE A 21 -18.81 -2.86 12.81
N PHE A 22 -17.56 -2.38 12.72
CA PHE A 22 -16.48 -2.77 13.62
C PHE A 22 -16.83 -2.53 15.10
N ILE A 23 -17.49 -1.42 15.43
CA ILE A 23 -18.01 -1.16 16.79
C ILE A 23 -19.02 -2.23 17.22
N ARG A 24 -19.98 -2.58 16.35
CA ARG A 24 -21.01 -3.60 16.66
C ARG A 24 -20.39 -4.98 16.87
N VAL A 25 -19.47 -5.36 16.00
CA VAL A 25 -18.85 -6.69 16.06
C VAL A 25 -17.72 -6.80 17.07
N ASN A 26 -17.21 -5.69 17.60
CA ASN A 26 -16.09 -5.64 18.54
C ASN A 26 -16.20 -6.68 19.68
N ASN A 27 -17.36 -6.71 20.35
CA ASN A 27 -17.59 -7.62 21.48
C ASN A 27 -17.71 -9.10 21.07
N THR A 28 -18.01 -9.39 19.80
CA THR A 28 -18.21 -10.74 19.27
C THR A 28 -16.95 -11.29 18.60
N ILE A 29 -16.12 -10.40 18.06
CA ILE A 29 -15.03 -10.76 17.14
C ILE A 29 -13.66 -10.40 17.71
N LEU A 30 -13.45 -9.14 18.11
CA LEU A 30 -12.12 -8.62 18.39
C LEU A 30 -11.69 -8.75 19.86
N ARG A 31 -12.66 -8.93 20.76
CA ARG A 31 -12.45 -9.28 22.18
C ARG A 31 -12.91 -10.71 22.51
N ASN A 32 -12.90 -11.59 21.52
CA ASN A 32 -13.18 -13.00 21.72
C ASN A 32 -11.95 -13.68 22.36
N ALA A 33 -12.13 -14.42 23.44
CA ALA A 33 -11.04 -15.11 24.14
C ALA A 33 -10.32 -16.16 23.27
N ASP A 34 -11.01 -16.68 22.25
CA ASP A 34 -10.50 -17.69 21.32
C ASP A 34 -9.79 -17.07 20.11
N ILE A 35 -9.85 -15.75 19.91
CA ILE A 35 -9.26 -15.04 18.77
C ILE A 35 -8.21 -14.05 19.28
N GLN A 36 -6.95 -14.27 18.90
CA GLN A 36 -5.87 -13.31 19.16
C GLN A 36 -5.74 -12.36 17.96
N THR A 37 -6.19 -11.11 18.11
CA THR A 37 -5.98 -10.06 17.11
C THR A 37 -4.55 -9.55 17.19
N ILE A 38 -3.70 -9.89 16.21
CA ILE A 38 -2.26 -9.56 16.27
C ILE A 38 -1.89 -8.22 15.61
N GLY A 39 -2.83 -7.60 14.88
CA GLY A 39 -2.59 -6.30 14.24
C GLY A 39 -3.74 -5.80 13.39
N PHE A 40 -3.67 -4.51 13.05
CA PHE A 40 -4.54 -3.83 12.10
C PHE A 40 -3.68 -2.97 11.17
N ILE A 41 -3.76 -3.24 9.87
CA ILE A 41 -2.87 -2.65 8.87
C ILE A 41 -3.69 -1.78 7.91
N PRO A 42 -3.92 -0.49 8.21
CA PRO A 42 -4.40 0.42 7.20
C PRO A 42 -3.31 0.54 6.14
N TYR A 43 -3.72 0.51 4.88
CA TYR A 43 -2.83 0.63 3.75
C TYR A 43 -3.37 1.65 2.76
N SER A 44 -2.43 2.26 2.04
CA SER A 44 -2.69 3.09 0.87
C SER A 44 -1.68 2.68 -0.21
N TRP A 45 -1.05 3.63 -0.92
CA TRP A 45 0.14 3.34 -1.73
C TRP A 45 1.37 3.12 -0.84
N GLY A 46 1.35 2.04 -0.05
CA GLY A 46 2.27 1.75 1.06
C GLY A 46 1.57 1.75 2.43
N THR A 47 2.32 1.40 3.47
CA THR A 47 1.83 1.35 4.87
C THR A 47 2.68 2.26 5.76
N LYS A 48 2.08 3.01 6.68
CA LYS A 48 2.84 3.84 7.63
C LYS A 48 3.15 3.04 8.89
N ARG A 49 4.43 2.78 9.14
CA ARG A 49 4.91 2.07 10.34
C ARG A 49 5.57 3.04 11.31
N LYS A 50 5.28 2.87 12.60
CA LYS A 50 5.97 3.55 13.70
C LYS A 50 6.99 2.63 14.35
N THR A 51 8.21 3.11 14.54
CA THR A 51 9.26 2.41 15.30
C THR A 51 9.82 3.33 16.38
N ILE A 52 10.34 2.76 17.46
CA ILE A 52 11.03 3.53 18.50
C ILE A 52 12.53 3.39 18.27
N GLU A 53 13.19 4.50 17.95
CA GLU A 53 14.64 4.56 17.75
C GLU A 53 15.21 5.68 18.62
N ASN A 54 16.22 5.38 19.46
CA ASN A 54 16.84 6.35 20.37
C ASN A 54 15.81 7.14 21.23
N ASN A 55 14.81 6.44 21.76
CA ASN A 55 13.68 7.01 22.53
C ASN A 55 12.84 8.05 21.77
N GLN A 56 12.89 8.04 20.44
CA GLN A 56 12.04 8.87 19.59
C GLN A 56 11.23 7.99 18.65
N THR A 57 9.95 8.32 18.50
CA THR A 57 9.11 7.69 17.48
C THR A 57 9.57 8.14 16.11
N GLN A 58 10.01 7.19 15.30
CA GLN A 58 10.29 7.38 13.88
C GLN A 58 9.13 6.81 13.08
N GLU A 59 8.82 7.47 11.98
CA GLU A 59 7.78 7.06 11.06
C GLU A 59 8.41 6.73 9.71
N TYR A 60 8.07 5.56 9.21
CA TYR A 60 8.50 5.08 7.91
C TYR A 60 7.29 4.79 7.05
N CYS A 61 7.39 5.20 5.80
CA CYS A 61 6.65 4.55 4.77
C CYS A 61 7.27 3.18 4.48
N HIS A 62 6.56 2.14 4.90
CA HIS A 62 6.95 0.75 4.78
C HIS A 62 6.36 0.15 3.51
N PHE A 63 7.25 -0.36 2.66
CA PHE A 63 6.95 -1.19 1.52
C PHE A 63 7.59 -2.56 1.75
N PRO A 64 6.82 -3.62 2.07
CA PRO A 64 7.33 -4.97 2.34
C PRO A 64 7.77 -5.70 1.05
N PHE A 65 8.57 -5.02 0.25
CA PHE A 65 9.18 -5.49 -0.99
C PHE A 65 10.70 -5.42 -0.86
N ILE A 66 11.40 -6.27 -1.60
CA ILE A 66 12.85 -6.24 -1.69
C ILE A 66 13.27 -5.25 -2.77
N ALA A 67 14.26 -4.42 -2.48
CA ALA A 67 14.88 -3.56 -3.49
C ALA A 67 15.89 -4.34 -4.33
N LYS A 68 15.96 -4.05 -5.64
CA LYS A 68 17.06 -4.49 -6.51
C LYS A 68 18.43 -4.10 -5.95
N GLU A 69 18.48 -2.91 -5.37
CA GLU A 69 19.64 -2.40 -4.65
C GLU A 69 19.19 -1.85 -3.30
N TYR A 70 19.58 -2.52 -2.22
CA TYR A 70 19.20 -2.15 -0.87
C TYR A 70 19.94 -0.89 -0.41
N SER A 71 19.20 0.15 -0.03
CA SER A 71 19.78 1.33 0.63
C SER A 71 19.86 1.12 2.14
N LYS A 72 21.09 1.06 2.68
CA LYS A 72 21.34 1.04 4.13
C LYS A 72 20.86 2.31 4.84
N LYS A 73 20.73 3.42 4.11
CA LYS A 73 20.29 4.72 4.64
C LYS A 73 18.82 4.98 4.42
N ASN A 74 18.09 4.06 3.78
CA ASN A 74 16.68 4.21 3.44
C ASN A 74 16.41 5.46 2.56
N ASP A 75 17.43 5.91 1.82
CA ASP A 75 17.46 7.19 1.08
C ASP A 75 16.98 7.05 -0.38
N TYR A 76 16.00 6.17 -0.62
CA TYR A 76 15.50 5.81 -1.95
C TYR A 76 15.02 7.01 -2.78
N PHE A 77 14.51 8.06 -2.14
CA PHE A 77 14.13 9.32 -2.79
C PHE A 77 15.17 10.43 -2.68
N ARG A 78 15.92 10.50 -1.58
CA ARG A 78 16.93 11.55 -1.32
C ARG A 78 18.10 11.52 -2.30
N LYS A 79 18.25 10.44 -3.08
CA LYS A 79 19.18 10.39 -4.20
C LYS A 79 18.74 11.22 -5.42
N TYR A 80 17.50 11.73 -5.47
CA TYR A 80 17.02 12.61 -6.53
C TYR A 80 17.09 14.07 -6.07
N ILE A 81 18.31 14.60 -6.01
CA ILE A 81 18.61 16.00 -5.68
C ILE A 81 19.42 16.67 -6.79
N ALA A 82 19.31 18.00 -6.91
CA ALA A 82 19.93 18.75 -8.00
C ALA A 82 21.45 18.53 -8.10
N SER A 83 22.15 18.36 -6.96
CA SER A 83 23.59 18.11 -6.94
C SER A 83 24.03 16.86 -7.68
N LYS A 84 23.13 15.87 -7.84
CA LYS A 84 23.39 14.64 -8.60
C LYS A 84 23.53 14.87 -10.10
N LEU A 85 23.07 15.99 -10.63
CA LEU A 85 23.31 16.35 -12.03
C LEU A 85 24.80 16.48 -12.36
N ARG A 86 25.65 16.83 -11.38
CA ARG A 86 27.10 16.92 -11.56
C ARG A 86 27.79 15.58 -11.82
N GLU A 87 27.12 14.47 -11.54
CA GLU A 87 27.65 13.12 -11.79
C GLU A 87 27.53 12.73 -13.27
N ILE A 88 26.77 13.50 -14.07
CA ILE A 88 26.60 13.28 -15.51
C ILE A 88 27.67 14.02 -16.29
N SER A 89 28.29 13.32 -17.24
CA SER A 89 29.31 13.89 -18.12
C SER A 89 28.79 15.10 -18.90
N GLY A 90 29.52 16.21 -18.80
CA GLY A 90 29.15 17.52 -19.38
C GLY A 90 28.35 18.44 -18.45
N LEU A 91 27.97 17.99 -17.24
CA LEU A 91 27.29 18.79 -16.22
C LEU A 91 28.11 18.96 -14.93
N GLU A 92 29.39 18.57 -14.91
CA GLU A 92 30.25 18.57 -13.71
C GLU A 92 30.33 19.95 -13.04
N ASN A 93 30.29 20.99 -13.87
CA ASN A 93 30.38 22.39 -13.45
C ASN A 93 29.02 23.10 -13.37
N ILE A 94 27.90 22.37 -13.39
CA ILE A 94 26.58 23.00 -13.29
C ILE A 94 26.45 23.77 -11.97
N GLU A 95 26.05 25.03 -12.06
CA GLU A 95 26.00 25.94 -10.92
C GLU A 95 24.67 25.82 -10.16
N LYS A 96 24.59 26.44 -8.98
CA LYS A 96 23.37 26.60 -8.16
C LYS A 96 22.73 25.30 -7.66
N VAL A 97 23.39 24.15 -7.78
CA VAL A 97 22.80 22.85 -7.38
C VAL A 97 22.89 22.53 -5.89
N TYR A 98 23.86 23.07 -5.16
CA TYR A 98 24.07 22.75 -3.74
C TYR A 98 23.11 23.47 -2.81
N ASP A 99 22.59 24.63 -3.23
CA ASP A 99 21.66 25.43 -2.44
C ASP A 99 20.22 24.91 -2.52
N ILE A 100 19.98 23.90 -3.36
CA ILE A 100 18.65 23.34 -3.62
C ILE A 100 18.40 22.18 -2.66
N LYS A 101 17.38 22.33 -1.83
CA LYS A 101 16.95 21.26 -0.93
C LYS A 101 16.23 20.16 -1.70
N TYR A 102 16.12 18.99 -1.09
CA TYR A 102 15.30 17.91 -1.63
C TYR A 102 13.84 18.38 -1.81
N ALA A 103 13.25 18.03 -2.96
CA ALA A 103 11.89 18.41 -3.35
C ALA A 103 11.62 19.93 -3.43
N ASP A 104 12.66 20.75 -3.61
CA ASP A 104 12.59 22.22 -3.62
C ASP A 104 12.54 22.83 -5.03
N ILE A 105 12.58 22.01 -6.08
CA ILE A 105 12.36 22.46 -7.46
C ILE A 105 10.92 22.14 -7.84
N ASP A 106 10.05 23.13 -7.79
CA ASP A 106 8.64 22.96 -8.15
C ASP A 106 8.38 23.18 -9.67
N LEU A 107 7.10 23.26 -10.06
CA LEU A 107 6.69 23.48 -11.45
C LEU A 107 7.09 24.85 -12.00
N PHE A 108 7.10 25.88 -11.15
CA PHE A 108 7.21 27.29 -11.52
C PHE A 108 8.56 27.89 -11.17
N ASP A 109 9.48 27.07 -10.66
CA ASP A 109 10.83 27.43 -10.33
C ASP A 109 11.57 28.06 -11.52
N GLU A 110 12.02 29.31 -11.34
CA GLU A 110 12.77 30.09 -12.33
C GLU A 110 14.10 29.42 -12.74
N ARG A 111 14.65 28.54 -11.89
CA ARG A 111 15.86 27.77 -12.16
C ARG A 111 15.62 26.69 -13.22
N HIS A 112 14.36 26.37 -13.54
CA HIS A 112 14.02 25.36 -14.52
C HIS A 112 14.67 25.62 -15.89
N SER A 113 14.54 26.85 -16.41
CA SER A 113 15.10 27.22 -17.71
C SER A 113 16.61 27.01 -17.75
N TYR A 114 17.31 27.35 -16.66
CA TYR A 114 18.75 27.14 -16.54
C TYR A 114 19.14 25.66 -16.64
N PHE A 115 18.50 24.79 -15.84
CA PHE A 115 18.79 23.36 -15.88
C PHE A 115 18.44 22.73 -17.22
N TYR A 116 17.28 23.09 -17.77
CA TYR A 116 16.80 22.60 -19.05
C TYR A 116 17.76 22.97 -20.19
N ASP A 117 18.21 24.22 -20.26
CA ASP A 117 19.15 24.67 -21.29
C ASP A 117 20.49 23.94 -21.21
N ARG A 118 21.02 23.75 -20.00
CA ARG A 118 22.26 22.99 -19.79
C ARG A 118 22.12 21.55 -20.26
N ILE A 119 21.04 20.87 -19.88
CA ILE A 119 20.77 19.49 -20.27
C ILE A 119 20.59 19.37 -21.80
N ARG A 120 19.88 20.30 -22.43
CA ARG A 120 19.62 20.27 -23.88
C ARG A 120 20.90 20.39 -24.72
N THR A 121 21.95 21.01 -24.16
CA THR A 121 23.25 21.18 -24.84
C THR A 121 24.14 19.95 -24.78
N LEU A 122 23.77 18.93 -24.01
CA LEU A 122 24.54 17.70 -23.90
C LEU A 122 24.51 16.86 -25.20
N PRO A 123 25.57 16.07 -25.46
CA PRO A 123 25.53 15.00 -26.44
C PRO A 123 24.37 14.03 -26.17
N VAL A 124 23.84 13.41 -27.22
CA VAL A 124 22.65 12.52 -27.16
C VAL A 124 22.81 11.42 -26.10
N ASP A 125 24.00 10.84 -25.99
CA ASP A 125 24.28 9.73 -25.07
C ASP A 125 24.04 10.10 -23.59
N TYR A 126 24.41 11.32 -23.18
CA TYR A 126 24.24 11.79 -21.79
C TYR A 126 22.94 12.57 -21.58
N LYS A 127 22.39 13.15 -22.65
CA LYS A 127 21.19 13.97 -22.58
C LYS A 127 19.99 13.19 -22.04
N SER A 128 19.76 11.97 -22.54
CA SER A 128 18.62 11.15 -22.09
C SER A 128 18.71 10.81 -20.61
N GLU A 129 19.90 10.47 -20.12
CA GLU A 129 20.12 10.19 -18.70
C GLU A 129 19.85 11.44 -17.84
N ALA A 130 20.37 12.59 -18.27
CA ALA A 130 20.18 13.87 -17.58
C ALA A 130 18.72 14.31 -17.55
N GLU A 131 17.98 14.16 -18.66
CA GLU A 131 16.55 14.46 -18.72
C GLU A 131 15.75 13.56 -17.78
N GLN A 132 16.06 12.26 -17.72
CA GLN A 132 15.40 11.32 -16.81
C GLN A 132 15.67 11.65 -15.34
N LEU A 133 16.93 11.91 -14.98
CA LEU A 133 17.31 12.29 -13.63
C LEU A 133 16.65 13.62 -13.23
N TYR A 134 16.74 14.63 -14.09
CA TYR A 134 16.17 15.95 -13.82
C TYR A 134 14.64 15.92 -13.69
N ASN A 135 13.95 15.14 -14.51
CA ASN A 135 12.51 14.94 -14.36
C ASN A 135 12.17 14.29 -13.02
N LYS A 136 12.93 13.28 -12.57
CA LYS A 136 12.71 12.71 -11.23
C LYS A 136 12.95 13.72 -10.12
N ILE A 137 13.99 14.54 -10.22
CA ILE A 137 14.29 15.61 -9.25
C ILE A 137 13.14 16.62 -9.18
N ARG A 138 12.71 17.15 -10.35
CA ARG A 138 11.68 18.19 -10.44
C ARG A 138 10.32 17.68 -10.01
N TYR A 139 9.92 16.47 -10.39
CA TYR A 139 8.56 15.98 -10.14
C TYR A 139 8.46 15.09 -8.91
N ILE A 140 9.49 15.01 -8.05
CA ILE A 140 9.50 14.12 -6.88
C ILE A 140 8.34 14.39 -5.91
N TYR A 141 7.84 15.62 -5.83
CA TYR A 141 6.68 15.96 -4.98
C TYR A 141 5.36 15.35 -5.48
N THR A 142 5.30 14.86 -6.71
CA THR A 142 4.09 14.22 -7.28
C THR A 142 3.98 12.76 -6.86
N ALA A 143 2.75 12.29 -6.63
CA ALA A 143 2.46 10.86 -6.42
C ALA A 143 3.02 10.02 -7.56
N LEU A 144 2.75 10.39 -8.82
CA LEU A 144 3.14 9.64 -10.01
C LEU A 144 4.64 9.35 -10.08
N THR A 145 5.48 10.33 -9.75
CA THR A 145 6.95 10.15 -9.78
C THR A 145 7.41 9.25 -8.64
N GLN A 146 6.86 9.41 -7.42
CA GLN A 146 7.16 8.54 -6.29
C GLN A 146 6.74 7.08 -6.58
N ILE A 147 5.54 6.88 -7.12
CA ILE A 147 5.00 5.59 -7.57
C ILE A 147 5.94 4.93 -8.58
N LYS A 148 6.40 5.70 -9.58
CA LYS A 148 7.32 5.21 -10.61
C LYS A 148 8.65 4.76 -10.01
N ILE A 149 9.24 5.59 -9.15
CA ILE A 149 10.53 5.28 -8.52
C ILE A 149 10.44 3.99 -7.72
N ILE A 150 9.41 3.82 -6.91
CA ILE A 150 9.23 2.60 -6.11
C ILE A 150 8.98 1.40 -7.02
N GLY A 151 8.11 1.51 -8.02
CA GLY A 151 7.86 0.45 -9.00
C GLY A 151 9.11 0.00 -9.77
N GLU A 152 10.04 0.92 -10.03
CA GLU A 152 11.36 0.62 -10.65
C GLU A 152 12.35 -0.02 -9.67
N THR A 153 12.21 0.26 -8.37
CA THR A 153 13.13 -0.17 -7.31
C THR A 153 12.92 -1.62 -6.89
N ILE A 154 11.70 -2.15 -6.99
CA ILE A 154 11.34 -3.49 -6.52
C ILE A 154 12.03 -4.61 -7.34
N ASP A 155 12.67 -5.53 -6.63
CA ASP A 155 13.03 -6.86 -7.11
C ASP A 155 11.89 -7.83 -6.79
N TYR A 156 11.09 -8.14 -7.81
CA TYR A 156 9.91 -8.97 -7.65
C TYR A 156 10.27 -10.42 -7.30
N ASP A 157 11.32 -10.99 -7.87
CA ASP A 157 11.68 -12.38 -7.62
C ASP A 157 12.26 -12.56 -6.21
N ALA A 158 13.09 -11.60 -5.76
CA ALA A 158 13.55 -11.57 -4.38
C ALA A 158 12.39 -11.33 -3.40
N THR A 159 11.42 -10.49 -3.76
CA THR A 159 10.20 -10.24 -2.95
C THR A 159 9.38 -11.51 -2.76
N ILE A 160 9.16 -12.31 -3.81
CA ILE A 160 8.43 -13.59 -3.69
C ILE A 160 9.19 -14.57 -2.79
N LYS A 161 10.52 -14.64 -2.91
CA LYS A 161 11.35 -15.50 -2.06
C LYS A 161 11.31 -15.08 -0.59
N SER A 162 11.22 -13.78 -0.31
CA SER A 162 11.21 -13.28 1.06
C SER A 162 9.89 -13.49 1.80
N ILE A 163 8.80 -13.89 1.13
CA ILE A 163 7.50 -14.06 1.80
C ILE A 163 7.61 -15.03 2.99
N ASN A 164 8.46 -16.06 2.89
CA ASN A 164 8.62 -17.11 3.91
C ASN A 164 9.98 -17.03 4.63
N SER A 165 10.71 -15.91 4.51
CA SER A 165 12.00 -15.71 5.19
C SER A 165 12.18 -14.28 5.67
N ASP A 166 13.08 -14.04 6.61
CA ASP A 166 13.35 -12.67 7.04
C ASP A 166 14.11 -11.90 5.96
N ALA A 167 13.83 -10.61 5.87
CA ALA A 167 14.30 -9.78 4.78
C ALA A 167 14.45 -8.32 5.20
N LYS A 168 15.25 -7.60 4.42
CA LYS A 168 15.34 -6.14 4.50
C LYS A 168 14.46 -5.54 3.43
N TYR A 169 13.46 -4.81 3.88
CA TYR A 169 12.45 -4.21 3.02
C TYR A 169 12.81 -2.77 2.63
N ILE A 170 12.02 -2.22 1.71
CA ILE A 170 12.07 -0.80 1.36
C ILE A 170 11.33 -0.03 2.46
N ASP A 171 12.10 0.56 3.35
CA ASP A 171 11.62 1.55 4.33
C ASP A 171 12.09 2.92 3.88
N ILE A 172 11.18 3.91 3.83
CA ILE A 172 11.50 5.30 3.49
C ILE A 172 11.05 6.18 4.66
N PRO A 173 11.90 7.05 5.22
CA PRO A 173 11.47 7.98 6.25
C PRO A 173 10.25 8.78 5.79
N ILE A 174 9.18 8.88 6.60
CA ILE A 174 7.93 9.49 6.14
C ILE A 174 8.12 10.93 5.67
N LYS A 175 9.07 11.66 6.28
CA LYS A 175 9.47 13.03 5.90
C LYS A 175 10.03 13.17 4.47
N ASP A 176 10.42 12.06 3.86
CA ASP A 176 10.89 12.01 2.48
C ASP A 176 9.75 11.70 1.50
N ILE A 177 8.59 11.24 2.00
CA ILE A 177 7.34 11.16 1.27
C ILE A 177 6.68 12.55 1.28
N ILE A 178 6.53 13.14 0.10
CA ILE A 178 6.03 14.53 -0.01
C ILE A 178 4.53 14.57 -0.33
N ASN A 179 4.01 13.53 -0.97
CA ASN A 179 2.64 13.50 -1.44
C ASN A 179 1.75 12.71 -0.46
N ASP A 180 0.51 13.15 -0.28
CA ASP A 180 -0.50 12.58 0.62
C ASP A 180 -1.19 11.34 0.07
N GLU A 181 -1.13 11.11 -1.25
CA GLU A 181 -1.62 9.87 -1.85
C GLU A 181 -0.74 8.65 -1.50
N ILE A 182 0.47 8.91 -1.00
CA ILE A 182 1.48 7.88 -0.76
C ILE A 182 1.55 7.57 0.72
N CYS A 183 1.30 6.31 1.06
CA CYS A 183 1.69 5.73 2.34
C CYS A 183 1.07 6.37 3.59
N LEU A 184 -0.19 6.80 3.49
CA LEU A 184 -0.93 7.44 4.59
C LEU A 184 -0.18 8.68 5.12
N ASN A 185 0.57 9.35 4.25
CA ASN A 185 1.22 10.60 4.57
C ASN A 185 0.16 11.69 4.79
N LEU A 186 0.42 12.59 5.74
CA LEU A 186 -0.55 13.59 6.24
C LEU A 186 -1.85 13.02 6.84
N SER A 187 -1.99 11.70 6.94
CA SER A 187 -3.03 11.01 7.72
C SER A 187 -2.51 10.69 9.13
N ASP A 188 -3.42 10.49 10.08
CA ASP A 188 -3.15 9.97 11.43
C ASP A 188 -3.12 8.42 11.48
N ALA A 189 -3.48 7.74 10.38
CA ALA A 189 -3.53 6.28 10.30
C ALA A 189 -2.14 5.65 10.22
N TYR A 190 -1.88 4.62 11.00
CA TYR A 190 -0.64 3.84 10.98
C TYR A 190 -0.93 2.37 11.30
N SER A 191 0.00 1.49 10.93
CA SER A 191 -0.07 0.07 11.23
C SER A 191 0.04 -0.19 12.73
N LEU A 192 -0.95 -0.88 13.27
CA LEU A 192 -1.03 -1.29 14.66
C LEU A 192 -0.60 -2.75 14.77
N GLU A 193 0.35 -3.01 15.66
CA GLU A 193 0.83 -4.35 16.01
C GLU A 193 0.50 -4.60 17.49
N ASP A 194 0.07 -5.82 17.85
CA ASP A 194 -0.52 -6.14 19.17
C ASP A 194 0.41 -5.84 20.37
N TYR A 195 1.72 -5.91 20.20
CA TYR A 195 2.66 -5.50 21.27
C TYR A 195 2.71 -3.98 21.52
N GLN A 196 2.16 -3.16 20.62
CA GLN A 196 2.22 -1.70 20.70
C GLN A 196 0.97 -1.08 21.32
N ASP A 197 -0.18 -1.76 21.29
CA ASP A 197 -1.45 -1.19 21.71
C ASP A 197 -2.40 -2.26 22.28
N THR A 198 -2.70 -2.17 23.57
CA THR A 198 -3.64 -3.07 24.24
C THR A 198 -5.11 -2.83 23.85
N ASN A 199 -5.38 -1.82 23.02
CA ASN A 199 -6.70 -1.46 22.54
C ASN A 199 -6.69 -1.01 21.07
N ILE A 200 -6.07 -1.83 20.20
CA ILE A 200 -5.98 -1.68 18.73
C ILE A 200 -7.27 -1.15 18.10
N ILE A 201 -8.41 -1.59 18.60
CA ILE A 201 -9.74 -1.32 18.04
C ILE A 201 -10.12 0.15 18.18
N ASN A 202 -9.92 0.75 19.35
CA ASN A 202 -10.23 2.17 19.54
C ASN A 202 -9.32 3.02 18.67
N SER A 203 -8.03 2.70 18.65
CA SER A 203 -7.06 3.37 17.79
C SER A 203 -7.42 3.23 16.31
N MET A 204 -7.82 2.04 15.85
CA MET A 204 -8.32 1.81 14.49
C MET A 204 -9.54 2.67 14.16
N LEU A 205 -10.51 2.78 15.08
CA LEU A 205 -11.74 3.53 14.85
C LEU A 205 -11.47 5.05 14.74
N ASP A 206 -10.48 5.55 15.46
CA ASP A 206 -10.10 6.97 15.47
C ASP A 206 -9.29 7.39 14.23
N MET A 207 -8.54 6.46 13.63
CA MET A 207 -7.70 6.72 12.45
C MET A 207 -8.51 7.05 11.21
N THR A 208 -8.03 8.01 10.42
CA THR A 208 -8.59 8.41 9.13
C THR A 208 -7.60 8.11 8.00
N PRO A 209 -7.66 6.91 7.37
CA PRO A 209 -6.77 6.57 6.27
C PRO A 209 -7.08 7.42 5.03
N ILE A 210 -6.03 7.97 4.42
CA ILE A 210 -6.10 8.77 3.19
C ILE A 210 -4.96 8.31 2.28
N GLY A 211 -5.28 8.10 1.00
CA GLY A 211 -4.28 7.94 -0.04
C GLY A 211 -4.78 7.09 -1.22
N GLY A 212 -3.85 6.75 -2.12
CA GLY A 212 -4.09 5.77 -3.18
C GLY A 212 -4.14 4.34 -2.66
N THR A 213 -4.34 3.35 -3.53
CA THR A 213 -4.43 1.93 -3.17
C THR A 213 -3.24 1.16 -3.75
N LEU A 214 -2.51 0.45 -2.87
CA LEU A 214 -1.53 -0.60 -3.20
C LEU A 214 -1.75 -1.80 -2.26
N THR A 215 -2.71 -2.65 -2.58
CA THR A 215 -3.18 -3.73 -1.68
C THR A 215 -2.07 -4.73 -1.33
N SER A 216 -1.16 -5.02 -2.26
CA SER A 216 -0.03 -5.93 -1.98
C SER A 216 0.87 -5.47 -0.82
N SER A 217 0.99 -4.16 -0.57
CA SER A 217 1.76 -3.68 0.59
C SER A 217 1.09 -4.02 1.92
N GLY A 218 -0.23 -3.93 2.01
CA GLY A 218 -0.98 -4.32 3.21
C GLY A 218 -0.92 -5.82 3.46
N ILE A 219 -1.14 -6.62 2.39
CA ILE A 219 -1.09 -8.09 2.45
C ILE A 219 0.29 -8.58 2.91
N LEU A 220 1.37 -8.08 2.30
CA LEU A 220 2.72 -8.55 2.65
C LEU A 220 3.17 -8.07 4.04
N TYR A 221 2.73 -6.90 4.50
CA TYR A 221 2.96 -6.50 5.89
C TYR A 221 2.23 -7.46 6.84
N ALA A 222 0.94 -7.72 6.63
CA ALA A 222 0.19 -8.64 7.47
C ALA A 222 0.82 -10.05 7.48
N ASN A 223 1.31 -10.56 6.35
CA ASN A 223 2.08 -11.81 6.28
C ASN A 223 3.31 -11.78 7.20
N ASN A 224 4.08 -10.69 7.18
CA ASN A 224 5.27 -10.55 8.04
C ASN A 224 4.90 -10.53 9.53
N LEU A 225 3.76 -9.94 9.91
CA LEU A 225 3.28 -9.99 11.29
C LEU A 225 2.92 -11.40 11.74
N PHE A 226 2.20 -12.15 10.90
CA PHE A 226 1.89 -13.55 11.18
C PHE A 226 3.13 -14.43 11.30
N ARG A 227 4.17 -14.13 10.53
CA ARG A 227 5.44 -14.85 10.60
C ARG A 227 6.28 -14.50 11.82
N ASN A 228 6.27 -13.25 12.25
CA ASN A 228 6.98 -12.83 13.46
C ASN A 228 6.30 -13.34 14.74
N ASN A 229 5.02 -13.72 14.65
CA ASN A 229 4.27 -14.34 15.73
C ASN A 229 4.37 -15.88 15.60
N ASN A 230 5.39 -16.47 16.25
CA ASN A 230 5.86 -17.86 16.08
C ASN A 230 4.95 -18.96 16.67
N ASP A 231 3.64 -18.74 16.75
CA ASP A 231 2.70 -19.78 17.22
C ASP A 231 2.18 -20.58 16.02
N ASP A 232 2.98 -21.53 15.55
CA ASP A 232 2.67 -22.36 14.37
C ASP A 232 1.51 -23.34 14.61
N ASP A 233 1.11 -23.55 15.87
CA ASP A 233 -0.01 -24.39 16.25
C ASP A 233 -1.37 -23.67 16.11
N LYS A 234 -1.38 -22.35 15.86
CA LYS A 234 -2.61 -21.56 15.67
C LYS A 234 -2.99 -21.41 14.21
N GLU A 235 -4.29 -21.47 13.95
CA GLU A 235 -4.87 -21.05 12.67
C GLU A 235 -4.68 -19.54 12.48
N LYS A 236 -4.10 -19.13 11.35
CA LYS A 236 -3.79 -17.72 11.04
C LYS A 236 -4.80 -17.21 10.02
N LEU A 237 -5.55 -16.16 10.36
CA LEU A 237 -6.60 -15.59 9.51
C LEU A 237 -6.29 -14.13 9.14
N MET A 238 -6.13 -13.86 7.85
CA MET A 238 -5.99 -12.52 7.30
C MET A 238 -7.29 -12.12 6.59
N ILE A 239 -7.93 -11.04 7.05
CA ILE A 239 -9.11 -10.47 6.39
C ILE A 239 -8.71 -9.17 5.69
N ILE A 240 -8.86 -9.15 4.36
CA ILE A 240 -8.56 -8.01 3.51
C ILE A 240 -9.88 -7.35 3.15
N ILE A 241 -10.01 -6.07 3.49
CA ILE A 241 -11.19 -5.26 3.16
C ILE A 241 -10.73 -4.16 2.20
N SER A 242 -11.33 -4.11 1.01
CA SER A 242 -10.94 -3.20 -0.07
C SER A 242 -12.11 -3.01 -1.04
N ASP A 243 -12.11 -1.96 -1.85
CA ASP A 243 -13.03 -1.89 -2.99
C ASP A 243 -12.54 -2.71 -4.20
N GLY A 244 -11.37 -3.35 -4.10
CA GLY A 244 -10.83 -4.27 -5.10
C GLY A 244 -10.08 -3.59 -6.25
N VAL A 245 -9.93 -2.26 -6.26
CA VAL A 245 -9.32 -1.51 -7.36
C VAL A 245 -8.04 -0.79 -6.92
N GLU A 246 -6.94 -1.06 -7.61
CA GLU A 246 -5.64 -0.40 -7.37
C GLU A 246 -5.56 0.98 -8.04
N SER A 247 -4.75 1.89 -7.50
CA SER A 247 -4.51 3.22 -8.06
C SER A 247 -4.11 3.20 -9.54
N TYR A 248 -4.52 4.23 -10.29
CA TYR A 248 -4.25 4.37 -11.72
C TYR A 248 -4.32 5.81 -12.20
N ASP A 249 -3.59 6.07 -13.27
CA ASP A 249 -3.89 7.15 -14.19
C ASP A 249 -3.64 6.67 -15.63
N GLU A 250 -4.67 6.72 -16.47
CA GLU A 250 -4.61 6.28 -17.87
C GLU A 250 -3.56 7.05 -18.68
N LYS A 251 -3.36 8.33 -18.36
CA LYS A 251 -2.38 9.20 -19.03
C LYS A 251 -0.94 8.72 -18.79
N TYR A 252 -0.70 7.97 -17.71
CA TYR A 252 0.61 7.48 -17.30
C TYR A 252 0.63 5.95 -17.21
N ARG A 253 -0.10 5.27 -18.11
CA ARG A 253 -0.22 3.80 -18.16
C ARG A 253 1.12 3.05 -18.26
N GLU A 254 2.20 3.71 -18.66
CA GLU A 254 3.56 3.17 -18.71
C GLU A 254 4.24 3.14 -17.33
N ASN A 255 3.67 3.79 -16.32
CA ASN A 255 4.23 3.82 -14.98
C ASN A 255 4.24 2.41 -14.38
N PRO A 256 5.42 1.82 -14.09
CA PRO A 256 5.53 0.45 -13.63
C PRO A 256 4.91 0.23 -12.24
N GLY A 257 4.74 1.29 -11.44
CA GLY A 257 4.17 1.23 -10.10
C GLY A 257 2.69 0.83 -10.07
N PHE A 258 1.93 1.07 -11.16
CA PHE A 258 0.51 0.68 -11.23
C PHE A 258 0.26 -0.82 -11.37
N TYR A 259 1.32 -1.62 -11.59
CA TYR A 259 1.20 -3.05 -11.86
C TYR A 259 1.88 -3.91 -10.80
N ILE A 260 2.28 -3.33 -9.65
CA ILE A 260 3.03 -4.03 -8.61
C ILE A 260 2.24 -5.24 -8.09
N THR A 261 1.01 -5.04 -7.60
CA THR A 261 0.19 -6.12 -7.04
C THR A 261 -0.07 -7.22 -8.06
N LYS A 262 -0.47 -6.85 -9.29
CA LYS A 262 -0.71 -7.83 -10.36
C LYS A 262 0.54 -8.68 -10.67
N LYS A 263 1.72 -8.04 -10.79
CA LYS A 263 2.98 -8.75 -11.03
C LYS A 263 3.36 -9.70 -9.90
N LEU A 264 3.13 -9.32 -8.64
CA LEU A 264 3.40 -10.17 -7.49
C LEU A 264 2.46 -11.38 -7.46
N ILE A 265 1.15 -11.16 -7.67
CA ILE A 265 0.16 -12.25 -7.76
C ILE A 265 0.52 -13.20 -8.89
N ASP A 266 0.83 -12.70 -10.09
CA ASP A 266 1.23 -13.54 -11.24
C ASP A 266 2.49 -14.36 -10.98
N LYS A 267 3.35 -13.90 -10.07
CA LYS A 267 4.57 -14.61 -9.66
C LYS A 267 4.37 -15.55 -8.46
N GLY A 268 3.14 -15.73 -7.99
CA GLY A 268 2.81 -16.69 -6.93
C GLY A 268 2.83 -16.12 -5.51
N MET A 269 2.59 -14.82 -5.34
CA MET A 269 2.55 -14.19 -4.01
C MET A 269 1.52 -14.86 -3.09
N CYS A 270 0.30 -15.09 -3.58
CA CYS A 270 -0.79 -15.60 -2.76
C CYS A 270 -0.57 -17.06 -2.34
N GLU A 271 -0.02 -17.87 -3.24
CA GLU A 271 0.38 -19.24 -3.01
C GLU A 271 1.49 -19.32 -1.96
N LYS A 272 2.49 -18.44 -2.05
CA LYS A 272 3.56 -18.36 -1.05
C LYS A 272 3.06 -17.96 0.34
N ILE A 273 2.10 -17.05 0.44
CA ILE A 273 1.49 -16.68 1.72
C ILE A 273 0.72 -17.87 2.32
N LYS A 274 0.01 -18.66 1.49
CA LYS A 274 -0.69 -19.86 1.94
C LYS A 274 0.28 -20.91 2.52
N ASP A 275 1.50 -21.00 2.01
CA ASP A 275 2.55 -21.88 2.58
C ASP A 275 2.88 -21.53 4.05
N ASN A 276 2.56 -20.31 4.52
CA ASN A 276 2.74 -19.90 5.93
C ASN A 276 1.54 -20.25 6.84
N ASN A 277 0.66 -21.14 6.39
CA ASN A 277 -0.59 -21.53 7.07
C ASN A 277 -1.53 -20.35 7.35
N ILE A 278 -1.53 -19.35 6.45
CA ILE A 278 -2.40 -18.17 6.55
C ILE A 278 -3.60 -18.35 5.62
N LYS A 279 -4.80 -18.44 6.20
CA LYS A 279 -6.06 -18.33 5.47
C LYS A 279 -6.28 -16.85 5.15
N MET A 280 -6.29 -16.52 3.86
CA MET A 280 -6.64 -15.17 3.39
C MET A 280 -8.11 -15.13 3.00
N ILE A 281 -8.80 -14.06 3.39
CA ILE A 281 -10.15 -13.73 2.99
C ILE A 281 -10.13 -12.33 2.37
N PHE A 282 -10.88 -12.15 1.28
CA PHE A 282 -11.05 -10.84 0.64
C PHE A 282 -12.53 -10.46 0.63
N ILE A 283 -12.86 -9.30 1.19
CA ILE A 283 -14.19 -8.72 1.16
C ILE A 283 -14.13 -7.46 0.30
N ALA A 284 -14.70 -7.56 -0.90
CA ALA A 284 -14.74 -6.48 -1.87
C ALA A 284 -15.96 -5.57 -1.62
N ILE A 285 -15.73 -4.30 -1.24
CA ILE A 285 -16.79 -3.35 -0.89
C ILE A 285 -17.17 -2.52 -2.11
N ASP A 286 -18.41 -2.70 -2.59
CA ASP A 286 -18.93 -1.96 -3.75
C ASP A 286 -17.97 -2.07 -4.94
N TYR A 287 -17.51 -3.31 -5.18
CA TYR A 287 -16.60 -3.64 -6.26
C TYR A 287 -17.28 -3.40 -7.61
N ASP A 288 -16.51 -2.85 -8.54
CA ASP A 288 -17.00 -2.51 -9.86
C ASP A 288 -15.94 -2.84 -10.90
N PRO A 289 -15.87 -4.11 -11.35
CA PRO A 289 -14.87 -4.57 -12.30
C PRO A 289 -14.98 -3.86 -13.65
N GLU A 290 -16.16 -3.34 -14.02
CA GLU A 290 -16.37 -2.64 -15.29
C GLU A 290 -15.59 -1.32 -15.36
N LYS A 291 -15.21 -0.74 -14.22
CA LYS A 291 -14.31 0.42 -14.17
C LYS A 291 -12.87 0.09 -14.58
N ILE A 292 -12.50 -1.19 -14.64
CA ILE A 292 -11.15 -1.63 -15.01
C ILE A 292 -11.12 -1.85 -16.53
N GLN A 293 -10.87 -0.77 -17.28
CA GLN A 293 -10.83 -0.82 -18.74
C GLN A 293 -9.56 -1.49 -19.30
N ASP A 294 -8.46 -1.50 -18.54
CA ASP A 294 -7.20 -2.12 -18.95
C ASP A 294 -7.04 -3.52 -18.35
N PRO A 295 -7.08 -4.59 -19.16
CA PRO A 295 -6.92 -5.97 -18.68
C PRO A 295 -5.60 -6.21 -17.93
N ARG A 296 -4.56 -5.43 -18.20
CA ARG A 296 -3.26 -5.54 -17.52
C ARG A 296 -3.33 -5.14 -16.05
N ARG A 297 -4.39 -4.43 -15.66
CA ARG A 297 -4.64 -3.96 -14.29
C ARG A 297 -5.64 -4.84 -13.53
N TYR A 298 -6.40 -5.66 -14.24
CA TYR A 298 -7.38 -6.53 -13.62
C TYR A 298 -6.68 -7.53 -12.69
N ILE A 299 -7.11 -7.54 -11.42
CA ILE A 299 -6.66 -8.49 -10.42
C ILE A 299 -7.83 -9.43 -10.12
N ASP A 300 -7.60 -10.70 -10.37
CA ASP A 300 -8.52 -11.75 -9.98
C ASP A 300 -8.27 -12.10 -8.51
N TRP A 301 -8.98 -11.41 -7.61
CA TRP A 301 -8.87 -11.63 -6.17
C TRP A 301 -9.36 -13.02 -5.78
N LYS A 302 -10.34 -13.59 -6.48
CA LYS A 302 -10.82 -14.97 -6.27
C LYS A 302 -9.71 -15.97 -6.52
N LYS A 303 -8.91 -15.80 -7.57
CA LYS A 303 -7.72 -16.64 -7.80
C LYS A 303 -6.71 -16.52 -6.66
N CYS A 304 -6.52 -15.33 -6.09
CA CYS A 304 -5.59 -15.13 -4.99
C CYS A 304 -6.06 -15.82 -3.69
N VAL A 305 -7.28 -15.55 -3.22
CA VAL A 305 -7.76 -16.03 -1.91
C VAL A 305 -8.50 -17.37 -1.96
N GLY A 306 -8.96 -17.78 -3.14
CA GLY A 306 -9.88 -18.90 -3.37
C GLY A 306 -11.33 -18.45 -3.44
N GLU A 307 -12.15 -19.11 -4.26
CA GLU A 307 -13.58 -18.76 -4.45
C GLU A 307 -14.35 -18.72 -3.12
N ASP A 308 -14.14 -19.71 -2.25
CA ASP A 308 -14.85 -19.81 -0.96
C ASP A 308 -14.41 -18.77 0.07
N ASN A 309 -13.34 -18.02 -0.21
CA ASN A 309 -12.78 -16.98 0.66
C ASN A 309 -12.90 -15.57 0.06
N TYR A 310 -13.63 -15.44 -1.05
CA TYR A 310 -13.90 -14.16 -1.69
C TYR A 310 -15.37 -13.79 -1.50
N TYR A 311 -15.61 -12.59 -0.98
CA TYR A 311 -16.93 -12.06 -0.69
C TYR A 311 -17.09 -10.67 -1.31
N GLU A 312 -18.32 -10.32 -1.66
CA GLU A 312 -18.69 -9.00 -2.16
C GLU A 312 -19.76 -8.39 -1.25
N ALA A 313 -19.65 -7.09 -0.98
CA ALA A 313 -20.59 -6.36 -0.15
C ALA A 313 -20.96 -5.01 -0.78
N ASP A 314 -22.21 -4.89 -1.24
CA ASP A 314 -22.75 -3.68 -1.87
C ASP A 314 -23.36 -2.69 -0.87
N ASN A 315 -23.54 -3.12 0.38
CA ASN A 315 -24.12 -2.32 1.44
C ASN A 315 -23.61 -2.72 2.84
N ALA A 316 -23.92 -1.87 3.82
CA ALA A 316 -23.51 -2.04 5.21
C ALA A 316 -23.91 -3.39 5.82
N HIS A 317 -25.10 -3.87 5.49
CA HIS A 317 -25.64 -5.10 6.07
C HIS A 317 -24.92 -6.34 5.52
N GLN A 318 -24.72 -6.39 4.20
CA GLN A 318 -23.92 -7.45 3.58
C GLN A 318 -22.50 -7.47 4.13
N LEU A 319 -21.84 -6.30 4.25
CA LEU A 319 -20.50 -6.22 4.81
C LEU A 319 -20.41 -6.80 6.24
N GLU A 320 -21.41 -6.53 7.08
CA GLU A 320 -21.49 -7.10 8.42
C GLU A 320 -21.68 -8.63 8.38
N VAL A 321 -22.55 -9.14 7.50
CA VAL A 321 -22.78 -10.57 7.32
C VAL A 321 -21.52 -11.28 6.81
N GLU A 322 -20.86 -10.74 5.78
CA GLU A 322 -19.65 -11.35 5.21
C GLU A 322 -18.48 -11.30 6.19
N LEU A 323 -18.35 -10.23 6.98
CA LEU A 323 -17.34 -10.17 8.04
C LEU A 323 -17.59 -11.23 9.12
N MET A 324 -18.83 -11.39 9.58
CA MET A 324 -19.20 -12.41 10.57
C MET A 324 -18.94 -13.83 10.03
N GLY A 325 -19.29 -14.09 8.77
CA GLY A 325 -19.04 -15.36 8.08
C GLY A 325 -17.54 -15.66 7.92
N ALA A 326 -16.75 -14.65 7.53
CA ALA A 326 -15.29 -14.76 7.41
C ALA A 326 -14.61 -15.18 8.71
N LEU A 327 -15.19 -14.79 9.84
CA LEU A 327 -14.70 -15.08 11.19
C LEU A 327 -15.26 -16.37 11.78
N GLY A 328 -16.00 -17.16 11.00
CA GLY A 328 -16.57 -18.43 11.45
C GLY A 328 -17.68 -18.28 12.49
N VAL A 329 -18.21 -17.07 12.70
CA VAL A 329 -19.34 -16.84 13.59
C VAL A 329 -20.60 -17.27 12.85
N GLN A 330 -21.08 -18.49 13.13
CA GLN A 330 -22.40 -18.91 12.66
C GLN A 330 -23.44 -17.92 13.20
N SER A 331 -24.04 -17.12 12.33
CA SER A 331 -25.29 -16.46 12.68
C SER A 331 -26.30 -17.56 12.99
N SER A 332 -26.84 -17.59 14.20
CA SER A 332 -27.99 -18.43 14.59
C SER A 332 -29.27 -18.16 13.78
N ASN A 333 -29.16 -17.40 12.68
CA ASN A 333 -30.21 -17.02 11.74
C ASN A 333 -30.02 -17.63 10.34
N GLU A 334 -29.21 -18.69 10.18
CA GLU A 334 -29.20 -19.46 8.91
C GLU A 334 -30.57 -20.14 8.69
N VAL A 335 -31.48 -19.43 8.03
CA VAL A 335 -32.52 -20.03 7.21
C VAL A 335 -32.01 -20.12 5.77
N GLY A 336 -31.48 -21.31 5.42
CA GLY A 336 -31.42 -21.84 4.07
C GLY A 336 -30.58 -21.08 3.03
N ARG A 337 -29.27 -21.33 2.99
CA ARG A 337 -28.52 -21.22 1.73
C ARG A 337 -28.84 -22.46 0.89
N ASN A 338 -29.71 -22.30 -0.11
CA ASN A 338 -30.01 -23.34 -1.08
C ASN A 338 -28.93 -23.31 -2.16
N THR A 339 -27.86 -24.10 -1.99
CA THR A 339 -26.89 -24.35 -3.05
C THR A 339 -27.46 -25.42 -4.00
N PRO A 340 -27.73 -25.12 -5.28
CA PRO A 340 -28.11 -26.14 -6.24
C PRO A 340 -26.94 -27.12 -6.44
N LYS A 341 -27.25 -28.41 -6.49
CA LYS A 341 -26.30 -29.51 -6.77
C LYS A 341 -25.75 -29.46 -8.19
#